data_AF-A0A369LQV8-F1
#
_entry.id   AF-A0A369LQV8-F1
#
_cell.length_a   1.000
_cell.length_b   1.000
_cell.length_c   1.000
_cell.angle_alpha   90.00
_cell.angle_beta   90.00
_cell.angle_gamma   90.00
#
_symmetry.space_group_name_H-M   'P 1'
#
loop_
_entity.id
_entity.type
_entity.pdbx_description
1 polymer ?
#
loop_
_entity_poly.entity_id
_entity_poly.type
_entity_poly.pdbx_seq_one_letter_code
_entity_poly.pdbx_strand_id
1 'polypeptide(L)'
;MDEKKGEAILPEEPQTETAAEESPKGFTRRQVVAGGIGVGLVGLIAGGALAKWGVIEDTIASGRMAVNVTPTKLIVTDRARCSGCQRCEMMCSLRNDGRVCQTTARVRVWPNYNFGEGSNGPDGIYRNCQFTVEHCKQCKDAACMKNCPVHAIYADPETGARVVDTDKCIGCGLCHEACPWNMPQIDPVIGKSTKCIACGRCAVQCPNGAIKFVDWQDIAQEAIDKGIVRTSTLFPEA
;
A
#
# COMPACT_ATOMS: atom_id res chain seq x y z
N MET A 1 67.43 -24.58 -13.07
CA MET A 1 66.23 -24.55 -13.93
C MET A 1 65.31 -23.53 -13.31
N ASP A 2 65.40 -22.30 -13.79
CA ASP A 2 64.95 -21.12 -13.06
C ASP A 2 64.23 -20.19 -14.03
N GLU A 3 62.90 -20.20 -13.95
CA GLU A 3 62.01 -19.33 -14.71
C GLU A 3 61.31 -18.40 -13.71
N LYS A 4 61.64 -17.10 -13.65
CA LYS A 4 61.26 -16.01 -14.59
C LYS A 4 59.75 -15.72 -14.53
N LYS A 5 59.25 -14.50 -14.32
CA LYS A 5 59.80 -13.10 -14.31
C LYS A 5 59.14 -12.34 -13.13
N GLY A 6 59.57 -11.17 -12.66
CA GLY A 6 60.48 -10.17 -13.22
C GLY A 6 59.73 -8.86 -13.51
N GLU A 7 59.70 -7.95 -12.54
CA GLU A 7 59.14 -6.58 -12.65
C GLU A 7 60.13 -5.61 -13.31
N ALA A 8 59.65 -4.76 -14.23
CA ALA A 8 60.19 -3.41 -14.54
C ALA A 8 59.43 -2.67 -15.68
N ILE A 9 59.08 -1.38 -15.45
CA ILE A 9 59.30 -0.18 -16.32
C ILE A 9 58.69 -0.19 -17.76
N LEU A 10 57.98 0.81 -18.32
CA LEU A 10 57.45 2.18 -18.01
C LEU A 10 56.31 2.47 -19.09
N PRO A 11 55.71 3.68 -19.36
CA PRO A 11 55.95 5.06 -18.87
C PRO A 11 54.69 5.84 -18.37
N GLU A 12 54.88 7.13 -18.05
CA GLU A 12 53.86 8.07 -17.52
C GLU A 12 53.10 8.89 -18.58
N GLU A 13 51.83 9.23 -18.25
CA GLU A 13 50.97 10.39 -18.63
C GLU A 13 50.74 10.76 -20.12
N PRO A 14 49.52 11.22 -20.49
CA PRO A 14 49.06 12.57 -20.16
C PRO A 14 47.75 12.62 -19.36
N GLN A 15 47.66 13.63 -18.48
CA GLN A 15 46.40 14.01 -17.81
C GLN A 15 45.47 14.72 -18.79
N THR A 16 44.19 14.33 -18.82
CA THR A 16 43.10 15.16 -19.36
C THR A 16 41.91 15.11 -18.43
N GLU A 17 41.52 16.30 -17.96
CA GLU A 17 40.38 16.52 -17.08
C GLU A 17 39.06 16.23 -17.82
N THR A 18 38.14 15.49 -17.19
CA THR A 18 36.71 15.60 -17.49
C THR A 18 35.91 15.75 -16.20
N ALA A 19 35.04 16.76 -16.20
CA ALA A 19 34.41 17.34 -15.03
C ALA A 19 33.73 16.33 -14.09
N ALA A 20 33.94 16.53 -12.79
CA ALA A 20 33.03 16.02 -11.77
C ALA A 20 31.66 16.70 -11.96
N GLU A 21 30.64 15.92 -12.28
CA GLU A 21 29.27 16.41 -12.44
C GLU A 21 28.71 16.78 -11.06
N GLU A 22 28.48 18.09 -10.81
CA GLU A 22 28.02 18.58 -9.51
C GLU A 22 26.63 18.02 -9.17
N SER A 23 26.52 17.35 -8.01
CA SER A 23 25.22 16.97 -7.45
C SER A 23 24.36 18.23 -7.20
N PRO A 24 23.13 18.31 -7.73
CA PRO A 24 22.32 19.52 -7.65
C PRO A 24 21.94 19.82 -6.19
N LYS A 25 22.36 21.00 -5.72
CA LYS A 25 22.09 21.50 -4.36
C LYS A 25 20.59 21.50 -4.07
N GLY A 26 20.17 20.69 -3.10
CA GLY A 26 18.77 20.51 -2.74
C GLY A 26 18.09 21.80 -2.26
N PHE A 27 16.82 21.99 -2.65
CA PHE A 27 16.03 23.16 -2.28
C PHE A 27 15.67 23.17 -0.78
N THR A 28 15.74 24.34 -0.16
CA THR A 28 15.41 24.55 1.25
C THR A 28 13.92 24.84 1.46
N ARG A 29 13.38 24.51 2.65
CA ARG A 29 11.96 24.77 3.00
C ARG A 29 11.52 26.22 2.78
N ARG A 30 12.42 27.21 2.89
CA ARG A 30 12.11 28.63 2.64
C ARG A 30 11.83 28.92 1.16
N GLN A 31 12.53 28.27 0.23
CA GLN A 31 12.37 28.50 -1.21
C GLN A 31 11.00 27.99 -1.71
N VAL A 32 10.49 26.90 -1.13
CA VAL A 32 9.15 26.37 -1.45
C VAL A 32 8.01 27.27 -0.97
N VAL A 33 8.19 27.96 0.18
CA VAL A 33 7.17 28.85 0.76
C VAL A 33 7.23 30.26 0.16
N ALA A 34 8.42 30.75 -0.21
CA ALA A 34 8.58 32.06 -0.83
C ALA A 34 8.22 32.08 -2.33
N GLY A 35 8.32 30.95 -3.03
CA GLY A 35 7.97 30.79 -4.44
C GLY A 35 6.47 30.61 -4.66
N GLY A 36 5.67 31.66 -4.42
CA GLY A 36 4.22 31.63 -4.63
C GLY A 36 3.81 31.27 -6.06
N ILE A 37 2.75 30.45 -6.16
CA ILE A 37 1.82 30.25 -7.30
C ILE A 37 2.37 30.63 -8.69
N GLY A 38 2.82 29.63 -9.45
CA GLY A 38 3.05 29.80 -10.89
C GLY A 38 4.01 28.77 -11.50
N VAL A 39 5.28 28.81 -11.10
CA VAL A 39 6.36 28.12 -11.84
C VAL A 39 7.04 27.00 -11.04
N GLY A 40 7.19 27.14 -9.72
CA GLY A 40 7.94 26.17 -8.91
C GLY A 40 7.28 24.79 -8.80
N LEU A 41 5.97 24.74 -8.54
CA LEU A 41 5.24 23.49 -8.34
C LEU A 41 5.12 22.66 -9.63
N VAL A 42 4.83 23.31 -10.77
CA VAL A 42 4.73 22.64 -12.08
C VAL A 42 6.07 22.06 -12.51
N GLY A 43 7.18 22.80 -12.35
CA GLY A 43 8.52 22.30 -12.65
C GLY A 43 8.94 21.11 -11.77
N LEU A 44 8.56 21.10 -10.50
CA LEU A 44 8.83 19.99 -9.56
C LEU A 44 7.97 18.73 -9.83
N ILE A 45 6.85 18.87 -10.54
CA ILE A 45 6.01 17.75 -11.01
C ILE A 45 6.58 17.19 -12.31
N ALA A 46 6.84 18.04 -13.31
CA ALA A 46 7.43 17.65 -14.59
C ALA A 46 8.82 16.99 -14.40
N GLY A 47 9.60 17.44 -13.42
CA GLY A 47 10.86 16.81 -13.01
C GLY A 47 10.72 15.57 -12.09
N GLY A 48 9.51 15.09 -11.82
CA GLY A 48 9.24 13.88 -11.02
C GLY A 48 9.60 13.95 -9.53
N ALA A 49 10.10 15.09 -9.04
CA ALA A 49 10.57 15.24 -7.66
C ALA A 49 9.42 15.06 -6.65
N LEU A 50 8.23 15.60 -6.94
CA LEU A 50 7.05 15.46 -6.08
C LEU A 50 6.35 14.10 -6.23
N ALA A 51 6.50 13.43 -7.38
CA ALA A 51 5.97 12.08 -7.59
C ALA A 51 6.62 11.05 -6.63
N LYS A 52 7.90 11.24 -6.28
CA LYS A 52 8.61 10.45 -5.25
C LYS A 52 8.00 10.57 -3.86
N TRP A 53 7.24 11.63 -3.58
CA TRP A 53 6.48 11.81 -2.34
C TRP A 53 4.98 11.47 -2.49
N GLY A 54 4.60 10.77 -3.56
CA GLY A 54 3.23 10.30 -3.77
C GLY A 54 2.22 11.41 -4.11
N VAL A 55 2.71 12.60 -4.47
CA VAL A 55 1.88 13.71 -4.96
C VAL A 55 1.68 13.53 -6.47
N ILE A 56 0.44 13.32 -6.88
CA ILE A 56 0.04 13.20 -8.29
C ILE A 56 -0.78 14.43 -8.73
N GLU A 57 -0.92 14.65 -10.04
CA GLU A 57 -1.56 15.85 -10.60
C GLU A 57 -3.03 16.00 -10.15
N ASP A 58 -3.81 14.90 -10.14
CA ASP A 58 -5.20 14.86 -9.66
C ASP A 58 -5.37 15.36 -8.21
N THR A 59 -4.40 15.06 -7.34
CA THR A 59 -4.41 15.55 -5.96
C THR A 59 -4.24 17.07 -5.90
N ILE A 60 -3.44 17.67 -6.79
CA ILE A 60 -3.25 19.12 -6.85
C ILE A 60 -4.46 19.80 -7.50
N ALA A 61 -4.99 19.26 -8.60
CA ALA A 61 -6.17 19.78 -9.28
C ALA A 61 -7.42 19.81 -8.38
N SER A 62 -7.52 18.89 -7.43
CA SER A 62 -8.60 18.86 -6.42
C SER A 62 -8.30 19.66 -5.14
N GLY A 63 -7.18 20.38 -5.06
CA GLY A 63 -6.75 21.11 -3.86
C GLY A 63 -6.34 20.22 -2.68
N ARG A 64 -6.17 18.92 -2.90
CA ARG A 64 -5.93 17.90 -1.88
C ARG A 64 -4.48 17.41 -1.94
N MET A 65 -3.58 18.02 -1.19
CA MET A 65 -2.25 17.43 -0.95
C MET A 65 -2.34 16.21 -0.02
N ALA A 66 -2.85 15.09 -0.53
CA ALA A 66 -2.78 13.79 0.13
C ALA A 66 -1.45 13.11 -0.22
N VAL A 67 -0.57 12.96 0.77
CA VAL A 67 0.68 12.20 0.61
C VAL A 67 0.32 10.72 0.53
N ASN A 68 0.29 10.15 -0.69
CA ASN A 68 0.00 8.73 -0.91
C ASN A 68 1.20 7.85 -0.55
N VAL A 69 1.64 7.88 0.72
CA VAL A 69 2.61 6.92 1.26
C VAL A 69 2.08 5.50 1.09
N THR A 70 2.94 4.56 0.68
CA THR A 70 2.57 3.13 0.69
C THR A 70 2.65 2.61 2.14
N PRO A 71 1.73 1.73 2.60
CA PRO A 71 1.85 1.12 3.92
C PRO A 71 3.16 0.35 4.07
N THR A 72 3.78 0.41 5.24
CA THR A 72 5.05 -0.28 5.52
C THR A 72 4.91 -1.80 5.64
N LYS A 73 3.70 -2.31 5.86
CA LYS A 73 3.39 -3.74 6.06
C LYS A 73 2.08 -4.13 5.41
N LEU A 74 2.02 -5.35 4.87
CA LEU A 74 0.82 -5.96 4.30
C LEU A 74 0.39 -7.23 5.02
N ILE A 75 -0.91 -7.55 4.87
CA ILE A 75 -1.48 -8.84 5.23
C ILE A 75 -1.41 -9.73 3.99
N VAL A 76 -0.82 -10.92 4.12
CA VAL A 76 -0.82 -11.98 3.11
C VAL A 76 -1.63 -13.15 3.63
N THR A 77 -2.50 -13.70 2.79
CA THR A 77 -3.44 -14.77 3.19
C THR A 77 -3.30 -16.00 2.30
N ASP A 78 -3.08 -17.15 2.92
CA ASP A 78 -3.08 -18.46 2.25
C ASP A 78 -4.39 -19.19 2.53
N ARG A 79 -5.22 -19.32 1.49
CA ARG A 79 -6.51 -20.02 1.56
C ARG A 79 -6.35 -21.50 1.92
N ALA A 80 -5.28 -22.16 1.48
CA ALA A 80 -5.08 -23.60 1.70
C ALA A 80 -4.79 -23.95 3.16
N ARG A 81 -4.40 -22.97 3.99
CA ARG A 81 -4.22 -23.15 5.45
C ARG A 81 -5.41 -22.65 6.27
N CYS A 82 -6.43 -22.04 5.68
CA CYS A 82 -7.54 -21.47 6.43
C CYS A 82 -8.57 -22.54 6.83
N SER A 83 -8.75 -22.77 8.13
CA SER A 83 -9.75 -23.72 8.67
C SER A 83 -11.05 -23.05 9.11
N GLY A 84 -11.30 -21.80 8.71
CA GLY A 84 -12.55 -21.10 9.05
C GLY A 84 -12.72 -20.69 10.53
N CYS A 85 -11.73 -20.90 11.40
CA CYS A 85 -11.88 -20.79 12.87
C CYS A 85 -12.22 -19.39 13.46
N GLN A 86 -12.37 -18.34 12.64
CA GLN A 86 -12.74 -16.95 13.02
C GLN A 86 -11.93 -16.26 14.14
N ARG A 87 -10.87 -16.89 14.68
CA ARG A 87 -10.01 -16.29 15.72
C ARG A 87 -9.41 -14.94 15.28
N CYS A 88 -9.14 -14.78 13.99
CA CYS A 88 -8.68 -13.54 13.38
C CYS A 88 -9.72 -12.42 13.43
N GLU A 89 -11.02 -12.72 13.29
CA GLU A 89 -12.11 -11.75 13.42
C GLU A 89 -12.26 -11.32 14.89
N MET A 90 -12.43 -12.31 15.79
CA MET A 90 -12.69 -12.09 17.21
C MET A 90 -11.58 -11.25 17.88
N MET A 91 -10.31 -11.57 17.61
CA MET A 91 -9.19 -10.83 18.19
C MET A 91 -8.90 -9.51 17.45
N CYS A 92 -9.47 -9.28 16.28
CA CYS A 92 -9.39 -8.00 15.60
C CYS A 92 -10.33 -6.99 16.26
N SER A 93 -11.62 -7.31 16.43
CA SER A 93 -12.54 -6.42 17.12
C SER A 93 -12.21 -6.28 18.61
N LEU A 94 -11.84 -7.36 19.30
CA LEU A 94 -11.42 -7.25 20.71
C LEU A 94 -10.24 -6.27 20.93
N ARG A 95 -9.24 -6.26 20.04
CA ARG A 95 -8.10 -5.33 20.15
C ARG A 95 -8.47 -3.88 19.87
N ASN A 96 -9.34 -3.64 18.89
CA ASN A 96 -9.54 -2.30 18.32
C ASN A 96 -10.85 -1.64 18.77
N ASP A 97 -11.83 -2.42 19.25
CA ASP A 97 -13.17 -1.99 19.66
C ASP A 97 -13.48 -2.37 21.12
N GLY A 98 -12.57 -3.05 21.82
CA GLY A 98 -12.76 -3.52 23.21
C GLY A 98 -13.75 -4.67 23.39
N ARG A 99 -14.41 -5.14 22.33
CA ARG A 99 -15.44 -6.18 22.35
C ARG A 99 -15.29 -7.16 21.19
N VAL A 100 -15.71 -8.41 21.38
CA VAL A 100 -15.78 -9.38 20.29
C VAL A 100 -17.03 -9.12 19.45
N CYS A 101 -16.84 -8.71 18.19
CA CYS A 101 -17.90 -8.54 17.21
C CYS A 101 -17.38 -8.84 15.80
N GLN A 102 -18.04 -9.73 15.06
CA GLN A 102 -17.65 -10.09 13.69
C GLN A 102 -17.93 -8.95 12.70
N THR A 103 -19.01 -8.18 12.93
CA THR A 103 -19.41 -7.06 12.05
C THR A 103 -18.38 -5.93 12.04
N THR A 104 -17.73 -5.65 13.18
CA THR A 104 -16.67 -4.62 13.29
C THR A 104 -15.26 -5.17 13.07
N ALA A 105 -15.14 -6.48 12.85
CA ALA A 105 -13.86 -7.12 12.56
C ALA A 105 -13.32 -6.62 11.22
N ARG A 106 -12.07 -6.17 11.23
CA ARG A 106 -11.42 -5.52 10.07
C ARG A 106 -10.73 -6.52 9.12
N VAL A 107 -11.05 -7.79 9.32
CA VAL A 107 -10.74 -8.97 8.50
C VAL A 107 -11.97 -9.87 8.56
N ARG A 108 -12.29 -10.61 7.51
CA ARG A 108 -13.52 -11.43 7.42
C ARG A 108 -13.26 -12.81 6.86
N VAL A 109 -13.99 -13.79 7.37
CA VAL A 109 -13.96 -15.20 6.98
C VAL A 109 -15.36 -15.62 6.52
N TRP A 110 -16.39 -15.31 7.30
CA TRP A 110 -17.76 -15.78 7.06
C TRP A 110 -18.34 -15.42 5.68
N PRO A 111 -18.19 -14.19 5.15
CA PRO A 111 -18.75 -13.82 3.84
C PRO A 111 -18.19 -14.62 2.66
N ASN A 112 -17.08 -15.33 2.84
CA ASN A 112 -16.46 -16.15 1.81
C ASN A 112 -16.96 -17.60 1.81
N TYR A 113 -17.59 -18.05 2.90
CA TYR A 113 -18.06 -19.42 3.00
C TYR A 113 -19.31 -19.59 2.14
N ASN A 114 -19.17 -20.32 1.02
CA ASN A 114 -20.20 -20.46 -0.02
C ASN A 114 -20.61 -19.14 -0.68
N PHE A 115 -19.64 -18.28 -0.99
CA PHE A 115 -19.87 -17.06 -1.77
C PHE A 115 -20.11 -17.33 -3.26
N GLY A 116 -21.02 -16.56 -3.88
CA GLY A 116 -21.44 -16.68 -5.28
C GLY A 116 -22.91 -17.08 -5.44
N GLU A 117 -23.58 -16.66 -6.53
CA GLU A 117 -24.96 -17.06 -6.85
C GLU A 117 -25.11 -18.53 -7.29
N GLY A 118 -24.04 -19.15 -7.79
CA GLY A 118 -24.04 -20.52 -8.29
C GLY A 118 -22.64 -21.11 -8.42
N SER A 119 -22.50 -22.29 -9.02
CA SER A 119 -21.19 -22.93 -9.20
C SER A 119 -20.32 -22.28 -10.28
N ASN A 120 -20.93 -21.49 -11.17
CA ASN A 120 -20.31 -20.91 -12.37
C ASN A 120 -20.52 -19.38 -12.45
N GLY A 121 -20.74 -18.71 -11.31
CA GLY A 121 -20.96 -17.28 -11.25
C GLY A 121 -19.67 -16.47 -11.43
N PRO A 122 -19.72 -15.23 -11.95
CA PRO A 122 -18.56 -14.33 -12.02
C PRO A 122 -18.15 -13.77 -10.65
N ASP A 123 -19.06 -13.88 -9.68
CA ASP A 123 -18.98 -13.40 -8.30
C ASP A 123 -18.39 -14.45 -7.35
N GLY A 124 -18.65 -15.74 -7.55
CA GLY A 124 -18.10 -16.80 -6.72
C GLY A 124 -18.50 -18.22 -7.12
N ILE A 125 -18.18 -19.19 -6.25
CA ILE A 125 -18.56 -20.59 -6.41
C ILE A 125 -19.39 -21.00 -5.18
N TYR A 126 -20.71 -20.90 -5.32
CA TYR A 126 -21.67 -21.36 -4.31
C TYR A 126 -21.41 -22.83 -3.96
N ARG A 127 -21.49 -23.17 -2.68
CA ARG A 127 -21.20 -24.52 -2.13
C ARG A 127 -19.76 -25.03 -2.32
N ASN A 128 -18.78 -24.17 -2.62
CA ASN A 128 -17.37 -24.58 -2.62
C ASN A 128 -16.84 -24.97 -1.22
N CYS A 129 -17.53 -24.55 -0.14
CA CYS A 129 -17.14 -24.72 1.26
C CYS A 129 -15.70 -24.28 1.59
N GLN A 130 -15.10 -23.40 0.79
CA GLN A 130 -13.73 -22.92 0.99
C GLN A 130 -13.70 -21.71 1.93
N PHE A 131 -12.80 -21.73 2.91
CA PHE A 131 -12.52 -20.56 3.73
C PHE A 131 -11.40 -19.74 3.11
N THR A 132 -11.65 -18.45 2.86
CA THR A 132 -10.58 -17.46 2.63
C THR A 132 -10.75 -16.29 3.59
N VAL A 133 -9.67 -15.54 3.79
CA VAL A 133 -9.63 -14.40 4.72
C VAL A 133 -9.56 -13.10 3.92
N GLU A 134 -10.70 -12.42 3.83
CA GLU A 134 -10.76 -11.05 3.35
C GLU A 134 -10.13 -10.08 4.35
N HIS A 135 -9.51 -9.04 3.82
CA HIS A 135 -8.83 -8.00 4.57
C HIS A 135 -8.66 -6.76 3.69
N CYS A 136 -8.61 -5.59 4.32
CA CYS A 136 -8.35 -4.33 3.62
C CYS A 136 -6.99 -4.38 2.93
N LYS A 137 -6.97 -4.12 1.62
CA LYS A 137 -5.75 -4.13 0.79
C LYS A 137 -4.85 -2.90 1.00
N GLN A 138 -5.27 -1.94 1.82
CA GLN A 138 -4.56 -0.68 2.11
C GLN A 138 -4.04 0.00 0.83
N CYS A 139 -4.91 0.07 -0.19
CA CYS A 139 -4.56 0.50 -1.55
C CYS A 139 -3.75 1.81 -1.57
N LYS A 140 -2.70 1.85 -2.41
CA LYS A 140 -1.89 3.07 -2.64
C LYS A 140 -2.80 4.24 -3.01
N ASP A 141 -3.61 4.07 -4.05
CA ASP A 141 -4.76 4.93 -4.33
C ASP A 141 -6.03 4.34 -3.68
N ALA A 142 -6.61 5.07 -2.73
CA ALA A 142 -7.71 4.59 -1.89
C ALA A 142 -9.03 5.28 -2.24
N ALA A 143 -9.88 4.63 -3.04
CA ALA A 143 -11.22 5.11 -3.38
C ALA A 143 -12.08 5.48 -2.13
N CYS A 144 -11.98 4.68 -1.06
CA CYS A 144 -12.64 4.99 0.22
C CYS A 144 -12.17 6.31 0.86
N MET A 145 -10.92 6.73 0.64
CA MET A 145 -10.38 8.02 1.08
C MET A 145 -10.89 9.16 0.18
N LYS A 146 -10.80 8.98 -1.15
CA LYS A 146 -11.26 9.96 -2.16
C LYS A 146 -12.74 10.32 -1.99
N ASN A 147 -13.59 9.34 -1.67
CA ASN A 147 -15.04 9.50 -1.57
C ASN A 147 -15.54 9.88 -0.16
N CYS A 148 -14.65 10.13 0.81
CA CYS A 148 -15.07 10.56 2.14
C CYS A 148 -15.35 12.08 2.15
N PRO A 149 -16.62 12.54 2.32
CA PRO A 149 -16.98 13.97 2.19
C PRO A 149 -16.43 14.84 3.33
N VAL A 150 -16.12 14.23 4.47
CA VAL A 150 -15.57 14.88 5.67
C VAL A 150 -14.09 14.59 5.88
N HIS A 151 -13.43 13.97 4.90
CA HIS A 151 -12.00 13.66 4.90
C HIS A 151 -11.49 12.96 6.18
N ALA A 152 -12.34 12.09 6.76
CA ALA A 152 -12.04 11.33 7.96
C ALA A 152 -11.06 10.17 7.73
N ILE A 153 -10.77 9.79 6.48
CA ILE A 153 -9.78 8.75 6.18
C ILE A 153 -8.46 9.42 5.80
N TYR A 154 -7.39 9.06 6.50
CA TYR A 154 -6.03 9.59 6.26
C TYR A 154 -5.00 8.46 6.26
N ALA A 155 -3.78 8.74 5.76
CA ALA A 155 -2.66 7.84 5.89
C ALA A 155 -1.91 8.12 7.20
N ASP A 156 -1.81 7.10 8.05
CA ASP A 156 -1.08 7.16 9.31
C ASP A 156 0.41 7.48 9.08
N PRO A 157 1.00 8.49 9.76
CA PRO A 157 2.37 8.93 9.49
C PRO A 157 3.47 7.90 9.78
N GLU A 158 3.24 6.97 10.73
CA GLU A 158 4.26 6.00 11.15
C GLU A 158 4.20 4.72 10.31
N THR A 159 3.00 4.22 10.05
CA THR A 159 2.77 2.93 9.40
C THR A 159 2.41 3.04 7.92
N GLY A 160 2.03 4.22 7.44
CA GLY A 160 1.43 4.43 6.12
C GLY A 160 0.07 3.74 5.95
N ALA A 161 -0.48 3.11 6.99
CA ALA A 161 -1.80 2.47 6.92
C ALA A 161 -2.87 3.54 6.70
N ARG A 162 -3.86 3.29 5.83
CA ARG A 162 -5.03 4.16 5.82
C ARG A 162 -5.81 3.87 7.11
N VAL A 163 -6.25 4.89 7.82
CA VAL A 163 -7.01 4.78 9.09
C VAL A 163 -8.22 5.73 9.08
N VAL A 164 -9.14 5.58 10.02
CA VAL A 164 -10.32 6.46 10.17
C VAL A 164 -10.14 7.30 11.43
N ASP A 165 -10.22 8.62 11.27
CA ASP A 165 -10.48 9.61 12.31
C ASP A 165 -11.95 9.48 12.75
N THR A 166 -12.18 8.94 13.95
CA THR A 166 -13.53 8.69 14.49
C THR A 166 -14.30 9.96 14.80
N ASP A 167 -13.58 11.05 15.10
CA ASP A 167 -14.16 12.31 15.55
C ASP A 167 -14.71 13.08 14.35
N LYS A 168 -13.97 13.09 13.23
CA LYS A 168 -14.44 13.62 11.94
C LYS A 168 -15.46 12.72 11.25
N CYS A 169 -15.46 11.41 11.50
CA CYS A 169 -16.33 10.49 10.79
C CYS A 169 -17.83 10.72 11.09
N ILE A 170 -18.65 10.93 10.06
CA ILE A 170 -20.10 11.14 10.17
C ILE A 170 -20.96 9.88 9.92
N GLY A 171 -20.36 8.69 9.82
CA GLY A 171 -21.10 7.43 9.66
C GLY A 171 -21.76 7.18 8.29
N CYS A 172 -21.63 8.09 7.33
CA CYS A 172 -22.38 8.13 6.06
C CYS A 172 -22.28 6.95 5.07
N GLY A 173 -21.57 5.86 5.38
CA GLY A 173 -21.51 4.66 4.51
C GLY A 173 -20.67 4.78 3.23
N LEU A 174 -20.55 5.96 2.58
CA LEU A 174 -19.91 6.15 1.26
C LEU A 174 -18.53 5.49 1.09
N CYS A 175 -17.72 5.41 2.15
CA CYS A 175 -16.42 4.75 2.13
C CYS A 175 -16.48 3.21 1.98
N HIS A 176 -17.58 2.58 2.40
CA HIS A 176 -17.89 1.16 2.19
C HIS A 176 -18.24 0.93 0.71
N GLU A 177 -19.22 1.67 0.19
CA GLU A 177 -19.70 1.60 -1.20
C GLU A 177 -18.58 1.87 -2.22
N ALA A 178 -17.72 2.86 -1.94
CA ALA A 178 -16.58 3.19 -2.77
C ALA A 178 -15.43 2.15 -2.71
N CYS A 179 -15.50 1.15 -1.84
CA CYS A 179 -14.44 0.16 -1.70
C CYS A 179 -14.75 -1.07 -2.58
N PRO A 180 -13.95 -1.38 -3.62
CA PRO A 180 -14.17 -2.57 -4.46
C PRO A 180 -13.99 -3.90 -3.70
N TRP A 181 -13.54 -3.84 -2.44
CA TRP A 181 -13.39 -4.97 -1.53
C TRP A 181 -14.43 -4.98 -0.40
N ASN A 182 -15.36 -4.00 -0.35
CA ASN A 182 -16.38 -3.85 0.70
C ASN A 182 -15.80 -3.85 2.15
N MET A 183 -14.57 -3.32 2.32
CA MET A 183 -13.75 -3.51 3.53
C MET A 183 -13.99 -2.55 4.68
N PRO A 184 -14.29 -1.25 4.47
CA PRO A 184 -14.85 -0.42 5.52
C PRO A 184 -16.23 -0.95 5.92
N GLN A 185 -16.59 -0.78 7.18
CA GLN A 185 -17.89 -1.11 7.76
C GLN A 185 -18.35 0.08 8.60
N ILE A 186 -19.65 0.21 8.85
CA ILE A 186 -20.16 1.12 9.89
C ILE A 186 -20.40 0.29 11.15
N ASP A 187 -19.80 0.68 12.27
CA ASP A 187 -20.13 0.06 13.55
C ASP A 187 -21.55 0.53 13.97
N PRO A 188 -22.54 -0.37 14.09
CA PRO A 188 -23.91 -0.01 14.41
C PRO A 188 -24.10 0.52 15.85
N VAL A 189 -23.12 0.37 16.73
CA VAL A 189 -23.19 0.85 18.12
C VAL A 189 -22.72 2.30 18.25
N ILE A 190 -21.63 2.67 17.58
CA ILE A 190 -21.06 4.02 17.66
C ILE A 190 -21.40 4.92 16.46
N GLY A 191 -21.99 4.35 15.38
CA GLY A 191 -22.36 5.09 14.17
C GLY A 191 -21.17 5.64 13.39
N LYS A 192 -19.97 5.05 13.54
CA LYS A 192 -18.73 5.49 12.87
C LYS A 192 -18.22 4.42 11.91
N SER A 193 -17.48 4.84 10.89
CA SER A 193 -16.78 3.91 10.00
C SER A 193 -15.60 3.27 10.70
N THR A 194 -15.39 1.98 10.44
CA THR A 194 -14.29 1.18 10.91
C THR A 194 -13.66 0.41 9.75
N LYS A 195 -12.33 0.31 9.73
CA LYS A 195 -11.56 -0.43 8.73
C LYS A 195 -10.22 -0.86 9.28
N CYS A 196 -9.49 -1.72 8.56
CA CYS A 196 -8.19 -2.19 8.99
C CYS A 196 -7.20 -1.02 9.17
N ILE A 197 -6.43 -1.11 10.26
CA ILE A 197 -5.35 -0.19 10.65
C ILE A 197 -3.96 -0.86 10.55
N ALA A 198 -3.85 -1.97 9.81
CA ALA A 198 -2.61 -2.75 9.62
C ALA A 198 -1.84 -3.07 10.93
N CYS A 199 -2.54 -3.52 11.97
CA CYS A 199 -1.92 -3.83 13.28
C CYS A 199 -1.41 -5.27 13.46
N GLY A 200 -1.49 -6.13 12.43
CA GLY A 200 -0.99 -7.52 12.47
C GLY A 200 -1.70 -8.49 13.43
N ARG A 201 -2.61 -8.06 14.31
CA ARG A 201 -3.24 -8.90 15.36
C ARG A 201 -3.92 -10.16 14.82
N CYS A 202 -4.50 -10.09 13.62
CA CYS A 202 -5.11 -11.22 12.92
C CYS A 202 -4.09 -12.31 12.54
N ALA A 203 -2.85 -11.94 12.19
CA ALA A 203 -1.76 -12.86 11.89
C ALA A 203 -1.24 -13.53 13.18
N VAL A 204 -0.97 -12.73 14.23
CA VAL A 204 -0.51 -13.23 15.54
C VAL A 204 -1.44 -14.30 16.12
N GLN A 205 -2.75 -14.17 15.88
CA GLN A 205 -3.74 -15.10 16.40
C GLN A 205 -3.96 -16.34 15.52
N CYS A 206 -3.47 -16.37 14.27
CA CYS A 206 -3.80 -17.41 13.31
C CYS A 206 -3.06 -18.72 13.60
N PRO A 207 -3.71 -19.79 14.10
CA PRO A 207 -3.02 -21.00 14.53
C PRO A 207 -2.37 -21.78 13.37
N ASN A 208 -2.94 -21.67 12.17
CA ASN A 208 -2.49 -22.42 10.99
C ASN A 208 -1.47 -21.65 10.13
N GLY A 209 -1.09 -20.42 10.52
CA GLY A 209 -0.26 -19.55 9.67
C GLY A 209 -0.91 -19.13 8.34
N ALA A 210 -2.24 -19.20 8.25
CA ALA A 210 -3.02 -18.80 7.07
C ALA A 210 -3.05 -17.28 6.83
N ILE A 211 -2.69 -16.49 7.85
CA ILE A 211 -2.54 -15.04 7.76
C ILE A 211 -1.12 -14.71 8.21
N LYS A 212 -0.35 -14.05 7.35
CA LYS A 212 0.97 -13.49 7.65
C LYS A 212 0.89 -11.96 7.62
N PHE A 213 1.70 -11.32 8.44
CA PHE A 213 1.89 -9.87 8.41
C PHE A 213 3.36 -9.61 8.12
N VAL A 214 3.65 -9.08 6.94
CA VAL A 214 5.00 -8.99 6.37
C VAL A 214 5.29 -7.56 5.94
N ASP A 215 6.56 -7.18 5.90
CA ASP A 215 6.99 -5.88 5.40
C ASP A 215 6.62 -5.71 3.92
N TRP A 216 6.19 -4.51 3.56
CA TRP A 216 5.94 -4.15 2.17
C TRP A 216 7.29 -3.96 1.48
N GLN A 217 7.57 -4.83 0.53
CA GLN A 217 8.70 -4.72 -0.38
C GLN A 217 8.15 -4.43 -1.77
N ASP A 218 8.81 -3.54 -2.52
CA ASP A 218 8.52 -3.40 -3.95
C ASP A 218 9.18 -4.55 -4.71
N ILE A 219 8.54 -5.73 -4.59
CA ILE A 219 9.01 -6.96 -5.20
C ILE A 219 8.96 -6.90 -6.73
N ALA A 220 8.26 -5.92 -7.33
CA ALA A 220 8.29 -5.73 -8.78
C ALA A 220 9.67 -5.21 -9.20
N GLN A 221 10.20 -4.17 -8.54
CA GLN A 221 11.57 -3.71 -8.80
C GLN A 221 12.60 -4.79 -8.43
N GLU A 222 12.46 -5.44 -7.26
CA GLU A 222 13.39 -6.51 -6.86
C GLU A 222 13.37 -7.71 -7.85
N ALA A 223 12.22 -8.05 -8.43
CA ALA A 223 12.10 -9.09 -9.44
C ALA A 223 12.64 -8.66 -10.82
N ILE A 224 12.59 -7.37 -11.16
CA ILE A 224 13.25 -6.81 -12.34
C ILE A 224 14.78 -6.84 -12.14
N ASP A 225 15.27 -6.37 -10.99
CA ASP A 225 16.69 -6.32 -10.64
C ASP A 225 17.31 -7.74 -10.58
N LYS A 226 16.55 -8.72 -10.09
CA LYS A 226 16.93 -10.16 -10.12
C LYS A 226 16.69 -10.85 -11.46
N GLY A 227 16.17 -10.15 -12.48
CA GLY A 227 15.88 -10.69 -13.81
C GLY A 227 14.77 -11.75 -13.85
N ILE A 228 13.98 -11.88 -12.78
CA ILE A 228 12.85 -12.81 -12.65
C ILE A 228 11.70 -12.40 -13.59
N VAL A 229 11.49 -11.09 -13.77
CA VAL A 229 10.49 -10.53 -14.69
C VAL A 229 11.19 -9.51 -15.59
N ARG A 230 11.04 -9.66 -16.90
CA ARG A 230 11.50 -8.65 -17.88
C ARG A 230 10.36 -7.70 -18.19
N THR A 231 10.62 -6.40 -18.19
CA THR A 231 9.66 -5.32 -18.54
C THR A 231 9.33 -5.26 -20.04
N SER A 232 9.96 -6.09 -20.86
CA SER A 232 9.75 -6.14 -22.31
C SER A 232 8.48 -6.90 -22.70
N THR A 233 7.33 -6.25 -22.58
CA THR A 233 6.19 -6.51 -23.48
C THR A 233 6.07 -5.34 -24.44
N LEU A 234 6.91 -5.36 -25.48
CA LEU A 234 6.65 -4.57 -26.68
C LEU A 234 5.39 -5.16 -27.31
N PHE A 235 4.24 -4.50 -27.12
CA PHE A 235 3.15 -4.65 -28.05
C PHE A 235 3.62 -4.02 -29.36
N PRO A 236 3.74 -4.76 -30.49
CA PRO A 236 3.93 -4.12 -31.77
C PRO A 236 2.69 -3.27 -32.04
N GLU A 237 2.91 -2.00 -32.35
CA GLU A 237 1.85 -1.09 -32.78
C GLU A 237 1.19 -1.68 -34.04
N ALA A 238 -0.14 -1.63 -34.09
CA ALA A 238 -0.99 -2.17 -35.15
C ALA A 238 -1.88 -1.07 -35.73
#